data_AF-A0A1X1TE62-F1
#
_entry.id   AF-A0A1X1TE62-F1
#
_cell.length_a   1.000
_cell.length_b   1.000
_cell.length_c   1.000
_cell.angle_alpha   90.00
_cell.angle_beta   90.00
_cell.angle_gamma   90.00
#
_symmetry.space_group_name_H-M   'P 1'
#
loop_
_entity.id
_entity.type
_entity.pdbx_description
1 polymer ?
#
loop_
_entity_poly.entity_id
_entity_poly.type
_entity_poly.pdbx_seq_one_letter_code
_entity_poly.pdbx_strand_id
1 'polypeptide(L)'
;MRKFTALAAGVLVAGAAELSGAASADPIDWEAIALCESGGNWSAATGAGYGGLQISAADWDANGVGLPSQATRQQQIVVAKRIMAARGPGAWAGCVSRGSTAAGAPVGSLTHYVTTLYADTPGTGAPTD
;
A
#
# COMPACT_ATOMS: atom_id res chain seq x y z
N MET A 1 -6.60 65.43 22.79
CA MET A 1 -5.25 64.84 22.64
C MET A 1 -5.40 63.33 22.56
N ARG A 2 -5.19 62.73 21.38
CA ARG A 2 -5.29 61.28 21.15
C ARG A 2 -4.00 60.62 21.63
N LYS A 3 -4.09 59.71 22.61
CA LYS A 3 -3.03 58.76 22.95
C LYS A 3 -3.60 57.37 22.69
N PHE A 4 -3.29 56.79 21.53
CA PHE A 4 -3.60 55.41 21.21
C PHE A 4 -2.34 54.58 21.49
N THR A 5 -2.32 53.94 22.65
CA THR A 5 -1.34 52.91 23.01
C THR A 5 -1.71 51.62 22.29
N ALA A 6 -0.86 51.18 21.35
CA ALA A 6 -1.00 49.91 20.66
C ALA A 6 -0.58 48.76 21.59
N LEU A 7 -1.51 47.83 21.87
CA LEU A 7 -1.19 46.54 22.45
C LEU A 7 -1.16 45.53 21.31
N ALA A 8 0.03 45.03 21.00
CA ALA A 8 0.22 43.93 20.08
C ALA A 8 -0.36 42.65 20.71
N ALA A 9 -1.50 42.19 20.19
CA ALA A 9 -2.02 40.85 20.48
C ALA A 9 -1.32 39.86 19.55
N GLY A 10 -0.51 38.98 20.14
CA GLY A 10 0.29 37.99 19.43
C GLY A 10 -0.57 37.05 18.59
N VAL A 11 -0.13 36.82 17.35
CA VAL A 11 -0.64 35.76 16.49
C VAL A 11 -0.07 34.45 17.01
N LEU A 12 -0.88 33.65 17.70
CA LEU A 12 -0.60 32.23 17.88
C LEU A 12 -0.95 31.53 16.57
N VAL A 13 0.03 31.43 15.67
CA VAL A 13 -0.02 30.40 14.62
C VAL A 13 0.22 29.08 15.34
N ALA A 14 -0.86 28.41 15.76
CA ALA A 14 -0.79 27.02 16.15
C ALA A 14 -0.29 26.26 14.91
N GLY A 15 0.96 25.80 14.98
CA GLY A 15 1.57 25.03 13.91
C GLY A 15 0.66 23.87 13.57
N ALA A 16 0.22 23.82 12.31
CA ALA A 16 -0.17 22.56 11.72
C ALA A 16 1.07 21.69 11.80
N ALA A 17 1.12 20.80 12.78
CA ALA A 17 2.00 19.65 12.71
C ALA A 17 1.57 18.92 11.45
N GLU A 18 2.32 19.13 10.38
CA GLU A 18 2.23 18.28 9.20
C GLU A 18 2.60 16.90 9.70
N LEU A 19 1.57 16.09 9.95
CA LEU A 19 1.71 14.66 10.13
C LEU A 19 2.05 14.12 8.75
N SER A 20 3.27 14.42 8.30
CA SER A 20 3.97 13.71 7.24
C SER A 20 4.28 12.33 7.80
N GLY A 21 3.24 11.52 8.01
CA GLY A 21 3.40 10.09 8.11
C GLY A 21 4.09 9.71 6.81
N ALA A 22 5.34 9.27 6.90
CA ALA A 22 6.07 8.78 5.75
C ALA A 22 5.19 7.70 5.11
N ALA A 23 4.57 8.02 3.98
CA ALA A 23 3.89 7.04 3.18
C ALA A 23 5.02 6.22 2.55
N SER A 24 5.43 5.16 3.25
CA SER A 24 6.35 4.19 2.68
C SER A 24 5.68 3.64 1.42
N ALA A 25 6.26 3.98 0.27
CA ALA A 25 5.80 3.44 -1.00
C ALA A 25 5.90 1.92 -0.92
N ASP A 26 4.81 1.24 -1.23
CA ASP A 26 4.81 -0.21 -1.29
C ASP A 26 5.80 -0.66 -2.37
N PRO A 27 6.71 -1.61 -2.08
CA PRO A 27 7.61 -2.13 -3.10
C PRO A 27 6.86 -2.83 -4.24
N ILE A 28 5.60 -3.21 -4.00
CA ILE A 28 4.70 -3.85 -4.97
C ILE A 28 3.69 -2.82 -5.50
N ASP A 29 3.65 -2.67 -6.82
CA ASP A 29 2.60 -1.92 -7.52
C ASP A 29 1.34 -2.80 -7.66
N TRP A 30 0.46 -2.71 -6.65
CA TRP A 30 -0.83 -3.39 -6.64
C TRP A 30 -1.77 -2.90 -7.74
N GLU A 31 -1.61 -1.70 -8.30
CA GLU A 31 -2.42 -1.25 -9.43
C GLU A 31 -2.04 -1.98 -10.70
N ALA A 32 -0.74 -2.17 -10.95
CA ALA A 32 -0.29 -2.91 -12.12
C ALA A 32 -0.72 -4.38 -12.07
N ILE A 33 -0.77 -4.98 -10.87
CA ILE A 33 -1.36 -6.31 -10.67
C ILE A 33 -2.87 -6.27 -10.93
N ALA A 34 -3.61 -5.32 -10.36
CA ALA A 34 -5.05 -5.24 -10.58
C ALA A 34 -5.45 -4.98 -12.05
N LEU A 35 -4.65 -4.18 -12.76
CA LEU A 35 -4.82 -3.98 -14.19
C LEU A 35 -4.63 -5.29 -14.98
N CYS A 36 -3.69 -6.13 -14.55
CA CYS A 36 -3.49 -7.45 -15.14
C CYS A 36 -4.63 -8.42 -14.84
N GLU A 37 -5.06 -8.47 -13.58
CA GLU A 37 -6.00 -9.47 -13.06
C GLU A 37 -7.45 -9.21 -13.48
N SER A 38 -7.90 -7.96 -13.38
CA SER A 38 -9.31 -7.61 -13.63
C SER A 38 -9.50 -6.45 -14.62
N GLY A 39 -8.43 -6.00 -15.28
CA GLY A 39 -8.47 -4.77 -16.05
C GLY A 39 -8.61 -3.51 -15.18
N GLY A 40 -8.27 -3.61 -13.88
CA GLY A 40 -8.39 -2.50 -12.92
C GLY A 40 -9.79 -2.35 -12.32
N ASN A 41 -10.68 -3.32 -12.53
CA ASN A 41 -12.03 -3.29 -11.95
C ASN A 41 -12.00 -3.78 -10.49
N TRP A 42 -11.89 -2.85 -9.55
CA TRP A 42 -11.90 -3.12 -8.11
C TRP A 42 -13.22 -3.65 -7.56
N SER A 43 -14.30 -3.52 -8.32
CA SER A 43 -15.64 -4.02 -7.98
C SER A 43 -15.99 -5.31 -8.74
N ALA A 44 -15.02 -5.95 -9.40
CA ALA A 44 -15.25 -7.20 -10.09
C ALA A 44 -15.84 -8.25 -9.12
N ALA A 45 -16.95 -8.86 -9.52
CA ALA A 45 -17.62 -9.92 -8.75
C ALA A 45 -17.82 -11.19 -9.59
N THR A 46 -17.12 -11.28 -10.73
CA THR A 46 -17.23 -12.37 -11.71
C THR A 46 -15.83 -12.87 -12.07
N GLY A 47 -15.71 -14.17 -12.38
CA GLY A 47 -14.43 -14.80 -12.76
C GLY A 47 -13.87 -15.74 -11.68
N ALA A 48 -12.53 -15.91 -11.66
CA ALA A 48 -11.81 -16.81 -10.75
C ALA A 48 -11.67 -16.31 -9.30
N GLY A 49 -12.09 -15.06 -9.03
CA GLY A 49 -12.01 -14.42 -7.72
C GLY A 49 -12.79 -13.12 -7.69
N TYR A 50 -12.53 -12.31 -6.68
CA TYR A 50 -13.25 -11.06 -6.40
C TYR A 50 -12.31 -9.86 -6.33
N GLY A 51 -12.87 -8.71 -6.72
CA GLY A 51 -12.23 -7.41 -6.63
C GLY A 51 -11.10 -7.19 -7.64
N GLY A 52 -10.31 -6.15 -7.41
CA GLY A 52 -9.26 -5.73 -8.35
C GLY A 52 -8.16 -6.76 -8.53
N LEU A 53 -7.87 -7.53 -7.47
CA LEU A 53 -6.77 -8.49 -7.41
C LEU A 53 -7.23 -9.94 -7.62
N GLN A 54 -8.48 -10.15 -8.03
CA GLN A 54 -9.06 -11.48 -8.27
C GLN A 54 -8.79 -12.48 -7.12
N ILE A 55 -8.97 -12.04 -5.88
CA ILE A 55 -8.73 -12.88 -4.69
C ILE A 55 -9.81 -13.97 -4.61
N SER A 56 -9.42 -15.23 -4.41
CA SER A 56 -10.37 -16.35 -4.28
C SER A 56 -11.23 -16.21 -3.01
N ALA A 57 -12.44 -16.79 -3.00
CA ALA A 57 -13.29 -16.80 -1.80
C ALA A 57 -12.57 -17.43 -0.59
N ALA A 58 -11.87 -18.54 -0.80
CA ALA A 58 -11.17 -19.26 0.26
C ALA A 58 -10.02 -18.43 0.86
N ASP A 59 -9.25 -17.73 0.02
CA ASP A 59 -8.20 -16.84 0.50
C ASP A 59 -8.77 -15.61 1.21
N TRP A 60 -9.89 -15.09 0.73
CA TRP A 60 -10.59 -13.98 1.36
C TRP A 60 -11.10 -14.35 2.75
N ASP A 61 -11.77 -15.49 2.88
CA ASP A 61 -12.30 -15.96 4.17
C ASP A 61 -11.19 -16.16 5.21
N ALA A 62 -9.99 -16.56 4.77
CA ALA A 62 -8.83 -16.73 5.65
C ALA A 62 -8.15 -15.41 6.06
N ASN A 63 -8.31 -14.33 5.29
CA ASN A 63 -7.49 -13.12 5.44
C ASN A 63 -8.27 -11.81 5.56
N GLY A 64 -9.55 -11.78 5.20
CA GLY A 64 -10.41 -10.61 5.09
C GLY A 64 -11.55 -10.59 6.11
N VAL A 65 -12.44 -9.61 5.96
CA VAL A 65 -13.67 -9.46 6.76
C VAL A 65 -14.80 -9.00 5.83
N GLY A 66 -15.98 -9.59 5.96
CA GLY A 66 -17.15 -9.25 5.13
C GLY A 66 -17.02 -9.76 3.68
N LEU A 67 -17.77 -9.17 2.76
CA LEU A 67 -17.75 -9.57 1.35
C LEU A 67 -16.67 -8.81 0.56
N PRO A 68 -15.85 -9.49 -0.26
CA PRO A 68 -14.77 -8.84 -1.01
C PRO A 68 -15.26 -7.75 -1.97
N SER A 69 -16.44 -7.93 -2.57
CA SER A 69 -17.06 -6.95 -3.48
C SER A 69 -17.52 -5.67 -2.78
N GLN A 70 -17.63 -5.68 -1.45
CA GLN A 70 -17.95 -4.49 -0.64
C GLN A 70 -16.69 -3.89 -0.01
N ALA A 71 -15.55 -4.58 -0.09
CA ALA A 71 -14.30 -4.09 0.46
C ALA A 71 -13.72 -2.99 -0.42
N THR A 72 -13.19 -1.96 0.23
CA THR A 72 -12.45 -0.91 -0.45
C THR A 72 -11.18 -1.48 -1.09
N ARG A 73 -10.67 -0.78 -2.11
CA ARG A 73 -9.37 -1.10 -2.73
C ARG A 73 -8.26 -1.32 -1.70
N GLN A 74 -8.15 -0.45 -0.70
CA GLN A 74 -7.12 -0.58 0.34
C GLN A 74 -7.32 -1.81 1.21
N GLN A 75 -8.57 -2.18 1.53
CA GLN A 75 -8.84 -3.43 2.26
C GLN A 75 -8.43 -4.65 1.43
N GLN A 76 -8.73 -4.65 0.13
CA GLN A 76 -8.30 -5.71 -0.77
C GLN A 76 -6.77 -5.80 -0.84
N ILE A 77 -6.04 -4.67 -0.89
CA ILE A 77 -4.57 -4.64 -0.85
C ILE A 77 -4.03 -5.20 0.47
N VAL A 78 -4.64 -4.87 1.61
CA VAL A 78 -4.23 -5.43 2.92
C VAL A 78 -4.38 -6.95 2.95
N VAL A 79 -5.49 -7.48 2.43
CA VAL A 79 -5.70 -8.92 2.30
C VAL A 79 -4.67 -9.53 1.35
N ALA A 80 -4.41 -8.87 0.21
CA ALA A 80 -3.42 -9.33 -0.76
C ALA A 80 -2.00 -9.38 -0.18
N LYS A 81 -1.61 -8.43 0.66
CA LYS A 81 -0.33 -8.46 1.38
C LYS A 81 -0.20 -9.69 2.27
N ARG A 82 -1.27 -10.07 2.98
CA ARG A 82 -1.27 -11.27 3.84
C ARG A 82 -1.12 -12.53 3.02
N ILE A 83 -1.84 -12.63 1.91
CA ILE A 83 -1.74 -13.75 0.96
C ILE A 83 -0.33 -13.81 0.36
N MET A 84 0.23 -12.67 -0.07
CA MET A 84 1.60 -12.56 -0.61
C MET A 84 2.63 -13.00 0.42
N ALA A 85 2.48 -12.62 1.69
CA ALA A 85 3.36 -13.06 2.76
C ALA A 85 3.25 -14.56 3.04
N ALA A 86 2.06 -15.15 2.94
CA ALA A 86 1.81 -16.55 3.24
C ALA A 86 2.19 -17.50 2.09
N ARG A 87 1.92 -17.10 0.85
CA ARG A 87 2.02 -17.97 -0.35
C ARG A 87 3.09 -17.51 -1.34
N GLY A 88 3.67 -16.34 -1.12
CA GLY A 88 4.63 -15.73 -2.03
C GLY A 88 4.00 -15.26 -3.35
N PRO A 89 4.85 -14.89 -4.34
CA PRO A 89 4.44 -14.31 -5.63
C PRO A 89 3.57 -15.26 -6.48
N GLY A 90 3.60 -16.57 -6.19
CA GLY A 90 2.81 -17.57 -6.90
C GLY A 90 1.30 -17.38 -6.74
N ALA A 91 0.85 -16.60 -5.76
CA ALA A 91 -0.56 -16.24 -5.61
C ALA A 91 -1.10 -15.38 -6.78
N TRP A 92 -0.24 -14.64 -7.50
CA TRP A 92 -0.58 -13.85 -8.69
C TRP A 92 0.33 -14.22 -9.88
N ALA A 93 0.52 -15.52 -10.10
CA ALA A 93 1.37 -16.02 -11.17
C ALA A 93 0.96 -15.44 -12.54
N GLY A 94 1.92 -14.87 -13.27
CA GLY A 94 1.71 -14.25 -14.58
C GLY A 94 1.41 -12.75 -14.54
N CYS A 95 0.88 -12.23 -13.43
CA CYS A 95 0.61 -10.80 -13.24
C CYS A 95 1.60 -10.12 -12.30
N VAL A 96 2.18 -10.88 -11.36
CA VAL A 96 3.08 -10.39 -10.31
C VAL A 96 4.31 -9.64 -10.84
N SER A 97 4.81 -9.99 -12.03
CA SER A 97 5.93 -9.30 -12.67
C SER A 97 5.61 -7.86 -13.05
N ARG A 98 4.34 -7.56 -13.36
CA ARG A 98 3.88 -6.20 -13.69
C ARG A 98 3.83 -5.30 -12.46
N GLY A 99 3.72 -5.90 -11.26
CA GLY A 99 3.77 -5.20 -9.98
C GLY A 99 5.17 -4.80 -9.53
N SER A 100 6.21 -5.04 -10.32
CA SER A 100 7.59 -4.66 -9.95
C SER A 100 7.78 -3.16 -10.15
N THR A 101 8.03 -2.42 -9.09
CA THR A 101 8.33 -0.98 -9.19
C THR A 101 9.73 -0.77 -9.77
N ALA A 102 9.96 0.28 -10.57
CA ALA A 102 11.27 0.51 -11.23
C ALA A 102 12.45 0.73 -10.25
N ALA A 103 12.15 1.03 -8.98
CA ALA A 103 13.12 1.12 -7.88
C ALA A 103 13.24 -0.19 -7.07
N GLY A 104 12.42 -1.20 -7.36
CA GLY A 104 12.35 -2.48 -6.66
C GLY A 104 12.75 -3.65 -7.55
N ALA A 105 13.41 -4.64 -6.97
CA ALA A 105 13.66 -5.90 -7.67
C ALA A 105 12.32 -6.61 -8.00
N PRO A 106 12.32 -7.52 -9.01
CA PRO A 106 11.10 -8.22 -9.42
C PRO A 106 10.37 -8.82 -8.22
N VAL A 107 9.04 -8.64 -8.15
CA VAL A 107 8.24 -9.16 -7.03
C VAL A 107 8.48 -10.66 -6.90
N GLY A 108 8.86 -11.10 -5.70
CA GLY A 108 9.20 -12.49 -5.43
C GLY A 108 10.65 -12.92 -5.71
N SER A 109 11.50 -12.01 -6.20
CA SER A 109 12.95 -12.25 -6.26
C SER A 109 13.59 -12.18 -4.86
N LEU A 110 14.73 -12.85 -4.67
CA LEU A 110 15.49 -12.77 -3.41
C LEU A 110 15.83 -11.32 -3.05
N THR A 111 16.19 -10.50 -4.02
CA THR A 111 16.47 -9.08 -3.80
C THR A 111 15.23 -8.34 -3.33
N HIS A 112 14.05 -8.64 -3.87
CA HIS A 112 12.79 -8.04 -3.41
C HIS A 112 12.54 -8.40 -1.94
N TYR A 113 12.68 -9.67 -1.57
CA TYR A 113 12.54 -10.12 -0.18
C TYR A 113 13.55 -9.48 0.77
N VAL A 114 14.83 -9.39 0.36
CA VAL A 114 15.86 -8.76 1.20
C VAL A 114 15.58 -7.27 1.38
N THR A 115 15.19 -6.55 0.32
CA THR A 115 14.82 -5.14 0.41
C THR A 115 13.59 -4.93 1.29
N THR A 116 12.55 -5.76 1.17
CA THR A 116 11.35 -5.64 2.03
C THR A 116 11.68 -5.90 3.49
N LEU A 117 12.49 -6.93 3.78
CA LEU A 117 12.93 -7.23 5.15
C LEU A 117 13.77 -6.11 5.74
N TYR A 118 14.63 -5.48 4.93
CA TYR A 118 15.49 -4.39 5.39
C TYR A 118 14.69 -3.11 5.66
N ALA A 119 13.68 -2.81 4.83
CA ALA A 119 12.80 -1.65 4.98
C ALA A 119 11.87 -1.73 6.20
N ASP A 120 11.48 -2.94 6.62
CA ASP A 120 10.66 -3.15 7.82
C ASP A 120 11.45 -3.06 9.14
N THR A 121 12.78 -2.95 9.09
CA THR A 121 13.62 -2.78 10.29
C THR A 121 13.49 -1.35 10.82
N PRO A 122 12.89 -1.11 12.01
CA PRO A 122 12.79 0.22 12.57
C PRO A 122 14.18 0.66 13.04
N GLY A 123 14.86 1.44 12.20
CA GLY A 123 16.09 2.16 12.54
C GLY A 123 17.38 1.37 12.33
N THR A 124 18.03 1.59 11.18
CA THR A 124 19.43 2.02 11.08
C THR A 124 19.78 2.29 9.61
N GLY A 125 19.98 3.57 9.27
CA GLY A 125 20.96 4.03 8.27
C GLY A 125 20.78 3.61 6.81
N ALA A 126 20.46 4.59 5.97
CA ALA A 126 20.67 4.53 4.53
C ALA A 126 22.14 4.22 4.18
N PRO A 127 22.42 3.49 3.07
CA PRO A 127 23.70 3.62 2.38
C PRO A 127 23.66 4.90 1.55
N THR A 128 24.44 5.90 1.96
CA THR A 128 24.89 6.96 1.05
C THR A 128 26.06 6.41 0.25
N ASP A 129 25.88 6.24 -1.06
CA ASP A 129 26.96 6.31 -2.04
C ASP A 129 26.51 7.24 -3.17
#